data_AF-A0A8C8CBX0-F1
#
_entry.id   AF-A0A8C8CBX0-F1
#
_cell.length_a   1.000
_cell.length_b   1.000
_cell.length_c   1.000
_cell.angle_alpha   90.00
_cell.angle_beta   90.00
_cell.angle_gamma   90.00
#
_symmetry.space_group_name_H-M   'P 1'
#
loop_
_entity.id
_entity.type
_entity.pdbx_description
1 polymer ?
#
loop_
_entity_poly.entity_id
_entity_poly.type
_entity_poly.pdbx_seq_one_letter_code
_entity_poly.pdbx_strand_id
1 'polypeptide(L)' 'MAKDPLAEAGLHFDELNKLRVLEPEVDQKTRELKEECEDFVDKMGQFQKIVGGLIELVDELAKEAETEKMKMLVHSFSGL' A
#
# COMPACT_ATOMS: atom_id res chain seq x y z
N MET A 1 -33.42 -34.74 9.55
CA MET A 1 -32.15 -35.13 8.91
C MET A 1 -31.14 -35.32 10.02
N ALA A 2 -30.39 -36.43 10.03
CA ALA A 2 -29.32 -36.63 11.01
C ALA A 2 -28.26 -35.55 10.78
N LYS A 3 -27.82 -34.89 11.85
CA LYS A 3 -26.71 -33.94 11.78
C LYS A 3 -25.43 -34.70 11.49
N ASP A 4 -24.53 -34.12 10.70
CA ASP A 4 -23.24 -34.71 10.39
C ASP A 4 -22.37 -34.74 11.66
N PRO A 5 -22.03 -35.92 12.21
CA PRO A 5 -21.25 -36.04 13.44
C PRO A 5 -19.84 -35.45 13.32
N LEU A 6 -19.30 -35.33 12.10
CA LEU A 6 -18.00 -34.70 11.86
C LEU A 6 -18.12 -33.18 11.99
N ALA A 7 -19.19 -32.59 11.44
CA ALA A 7 -19.47 -31.17 11.62
C ALA A 7 -19.71 -30.80 13.09
N GLU A 8 -20.38 -31.67 13.86
CA GLU A 8 -20.55 -31.46 15.31
C GLU A 8 -19.22 -31.52 16.10
N ALA A 9 -18.23 -32.25 15.59
CA ALA A 9 -16.89 -32.32 16.14
C ALA A 9 -15.97 -31.16 15.67
N GLY A 10 -16.48 -30.22 14.85
CA GLY A 10 -15.68 -29.15 14.25
C GLY A 10 -14.70 -29.66 13.18
N LEU A 11 -15.00 -30.81 12.58
CA LEU A 11 -14.24 -31.38 11.48
C LEU A 11 -14.95 -31.07 10.15
N HIS A 12 -14.15 -30.59 9.20
CA HIS A 12 -14.59 -30.16 7.89
C HIS A 12 -13.87 -30.98 6.81
N PHE A 13 -14.45 -31.08 5.62
CA PHE A 13 -13.74 -31.56 4.44
C PHE A 13 -13.49 -30.39 3.50
N ASP A 14 -12.30 -30.35 2.91
CA ASP A 14 -12.02 -29.44 1.80
C ASP A 14 -12.45 -30.03 0.44
N GLU A 15 -12.25 -29.25 -0.62
CA GLU A 15 -12.57 -29.63 -2.00
C GLU A 15 -11.84 -30.89 -2.50
N LEU A 16 -10.77 -31.32 -1.81
CA LEU A 16 -10.00 -32.52 -2.11
C LEU A 16 -10.37 -33.69 -1.19
N ASN A 17 -11.48 -33.59 -0.45
CA ASN A 17 -11.94 -34.55 0.56
C ASN A 17 -10.92 -34.79 1.68
N LYS A 18 -10.08 -33.79 2.00
CA LYS A 18 -9.16 -33.88 3.13
C LYS A 18 -9.85 -33.36 4.39
N LEU A 19 -9.65 -34.07 5.49
CA LEU A 19 -10.14 -33.67 6.81
C LEU A 19 -9.39 -32.42 7.29
N ARG A 20 -10.13 -31.41 7.75
CA ARG A 20 -9.63 -30.14 8.28
C ARG A 20 -10.30 -29.82 9.61
N VAL A 21 -9.54 -29.17 10.48
CA VAL A 21 -10.02 -28.65 11.79
C VAL A 21 -10.42 -27.18 11.72
N LEU A 22 -10.09 -26.52 10.62
CA LEU A 22 -10.49 -25.16 10.31
C LEU A 22 -11.49 -25.21 9.16
N GLU A 23 -12.55 -24.43 9.27
CA GLU A 23 -13.54 -24.29 8.21
C GLU A 23 -12.86 -23.78 6.93
N PRO A 24 -12.94 -24.51 5.79
CA PRO A 24 -12.19 -24.18 4.58
C PRO A 24 -12.45 -22.77 4.05
N GLU A 25 -13.69 -22.30 4.13
CA GLU A 25 -14.08 -20.95 3.70
C GLU A 25 -13.43 -19.87 4.58
N VAL A 26 -13.30 -20.11 5.88
CA VAL A 26 -12.63 -19.20 6.82
C VAL A 26 -11.13 -19.17 6.57
N ASP A 27 -10.49 -20.32 6.35
CA ASP A 27 -9.07 -20.43 5.99
C ASP A 27 -8.78 -19.63 4.70
N GLN A 28 -9.59 -19.88 3.66
CA GLN A 28 -9.45 -19.21 2.37
C GLN A 28 -9.60 -17.69 2.49
N LYS A 29 -10.71 -17.21 3.07
CA LYS A 29 -10.95 -15.76 3.22
C LYS A 29 -9.89 -15.08 4.07
N THR A 30 -9.37 -15.76 5.08
CA THR A 30 -8.29 -15.22 5.93
C THR A 30 -6.99 -15.09 5.14
N ARG A 31 -6.69 -16.04 4.26
CA ARG A 31 -5.51 -15.98 3.39
C ARG A 31 -5.64 -14.90 2.32
N GLU A 32 -6.79 -14.82 1.66
CA GLU A 32 -7.09 -13.75 0.69
C GLU A 32 -6.98 -12.37 1.35
N LEU A 33 -7.58 -12.18 2.53
CA LEU A 33 -7.47 -10.93 3.28
C LEU A 33 -6.02 -10.59 3.63
N LYS A 34 -5.21 -11.58 4.03
CA LYS A 34 -3.79 -11.37 4.32
C LYS A 34 -3.05 -10.88 3.07
N GLU A 35 -3.23 -11.55 1.93
CA GLU A 35 -2.60 -11.18 0.66
C GLU A 35 -3.02 -9.76 0.23
N GLU A 36 -4.30 -9.42 0.33
CA GLU A 36 -4.80 -8.08 0.05
C GLU A 36 -4.19 -6.99 0.96
N CYS A 37 -3.98 -7.31 2.24
CA CYS A 37 -3.35 -6.39 3.18
C CYS A 37 -1.87 -6.15 2.86
N GLU A 38 -1.13 -7.22 2.50
CA GLU A 38 0.26 -7.11 2.05
C GLU A 38 0.36 -6.23 0.79
N ASP A 39 -0.49 -6.49 -0.20
CA ASP A 39 -0.62 -5.70 -1.43
C ASP A 39 -0.93 -4.21 -1.15
N PHE A 40 -1.83 -3.95 -0.20
CA PHE A 40 -2.22 -2.60 0.18
C PHE A 40 -1.04 -1.84 0.79
N VAL A 41 -0.32 -2.47 1.72
CA VAL A 41 0.86 -1.86 2.36
C VAL A 41 1.94 -1.55 1.33
N ASP A 42 2.19 -2.45 0.38
CA ASP A 42 3.17 -2.26 -0.68
C ASP A 42 2.79 -1.11 -1.61
N LYS A 43 1.53 -1.06 -2.07
CA LYS A 43 1.01 0.04 -2.90
C LYS A 43 1.07 1.38 -2.15
N MET A 44 0.76 1.39 -0.86
CA MET A 44 0.86 2.59 -0.03
C MET A 44 2.31 3.06 0.11
N GLY A 45 3.26 2.13 0.28
CA GLY A 45 4.69 2.45 0.30
C GLY A 45 5.19 3.04 -1.02
N GLN A 46 4.72 2.52 -2.16
CA GLN A 46 5.01 3.10 -3.48
C GLN A 46 4.43 4.51 -3.63
N PHE A 47 3.17 4.71 -3.22
CA PHE A 47 2.52 6.01 -3.25
C PHE A 47 3.30 7.04 -2.42
N GLN A 48 3.71 6.70 -1.20
CA GLN A 48 4.51 7.57 -0.34
C GLN A 48 5.84 7.96 -0.99
N LYS A 49 6.53 7.03 -1.66
CA LYS A 49 7.76 7.33 -2.41
C LYS A 49 7.53 8.33 -3.54
N ILE A 50 6.44 8.18 -4.30
CA ILE A 50 6.10 9.09 -5.40
C ILE A 50 5.81 10.49 -4.86
N VAL A 51 4.99 10.60 -3.81
CA VAL A 51 4.67 11.88 -3.19
C VAL A 51 5.92 12.53 -2.59
N GLY A 52 6.79 11.75 -1.93
CA GLY A 52 8.07 12.22 -1.43
C GLY A 52 8.95 12.83 -2.53
N GLY A 53 9.11 12.13 -3.66
CA GLY A 53 9.86 12.65 -4.80
C GLY A 53 9.23 13.91 -5.42
N LEU A 54 7.88 14.00 -5.45
CA LEU A 54 7.20 15.22 -5.91
C LEU A 54 7.47 16.41 -4.98
N ILE A 55 7.47 16.21 -3.67
CA ILE A 55 7.80 17.26 -2.69
C ILE A 55 9.23 17.77 -2.93
N GLU A 56 10.19 16.86 -3.10
CA GLU A 56 11.59 17.22 -3.39
C GLU A 56 11.71 18.07 -4.65
N LEU A 57 11.04 17.66 -5.75
CA LEU A 57 11.04 18.41 -7.00
C LEU A 57 10.42 19.81 -6.85
N VAL A 58 9.34 19.95 -6.07
CA VAL A 58 8.71 21.24 -5.81
C VAL A 58 9.63 22.15 -4.99
N ASP A 59 10.32 21.61 -3.99
CA ASP A 59 11.28 22.36 -3.17
C ASP A 59 12.50 22.83 -3.98
N GLU A 60 13.00 21.99 -4.89
CA GLU A 60 14.07 22.36 -5.82
C GLU A 60 13.63 23.49 -6.74
N LEU A 61 12.45 23.37 -7.36
CA LEU A 61 11.91 24.40 -8.24
C LEU A 61 11.72 25.75 -7.51
N ALA A 62 11.25 25.73 -6.26
CA ALA A 62 11.10 26.93 -5.45
C ALA A 62 12.45 27.62 -5.18
N LYS A 63 13.51 26.85 -4.88
CA LYS A 63 14.87 27.38 -4.67
C LYS A 63 15.45 27.99 -5.95
N GLU A 64 15.25 27.33 -7.08
CA GLU A 64 15.69 27.85 -8.38
C GLU A 64 15.00 29.17 -8.72
N ALA A 65 13.68 29.25 -8.50
CA ALA A 65 12.90 30.46 -8.74
C ALA A 65 13.38 31.65 -7.90
N GLU A 66 13.65 31.46 -6.61
CA GLU A 66 14.20 32.52 -5.75
C GLU A 66 15.64 32.90 -6.14
N THR A 67 16.45 31.94 -6.61
CA THR A 67 17.80 32.21 -7.11
C THR A 67 17.78 33.09 -8.34
N GLU A 68 16.92 32.80 -9.33
CA GLU A 68 16.78 33.61 -10.54
C GLU A 68 16.23 35.01 -10.22
N LYS A 69 15.27 35.11 -9.30
CA LYS A 69 14.77 36.41 -8.82
C LYS A 69 15.89 37.26 -8.19
N MET A 70 16.77 36.65 -7.39
CA MET A 70 17.92 37.37 -6.80
C MET A 70 18.92 37.83 -7.87
N LYS A 71 19.24 36.99 -8.86
CA LYS A 71 20.13 37.36 -9.98
C LYS A 71 19.60 38.57 -10.76
N MET A 72 18.29 38.60 -11.04
CA MET A 72 17.64 39.73 -11.71
C MET A 72 17.76 41.03 -10.92
N LEU A 73 17.61 40.98 -9.59
CA LEU A 73 17.79 42.14 -8.72
C LEU A 73 19.24 42.63 -8.76
N VAL A 74 20.21 41.74 -8.58
CA VAL A 74 21.65 42.10 -8.64
C VAL A 74 22.01 42.72 -9.98
N HIS A 75 21.54 42.17 -11.09
CA HIS A 75 21.77 42.73 -12.42
C HIS A 75 21.20 44.14 -12.55
N SER A 76 19.98 44.36 -12.04
CA SER A 76 19.32 45.67 -12.05
C SER A 76 20.08 46.73 -11.25
N PHE A 77 20.70 46.36 -10.12
CA PHE A 77 21.54 47.27 -9.34
C PHE A 77 22.92 47.52 -9.97
N SER A 78 23.48 46.57 -10.72
CA SER A 78 24.78 46.73 -11.39
C SER A 78 24.74 47.62 -12.63
N GLY A 79 23.55 47.86 -13.19
CA GLY A 79 23.32 48.73 -14.34
C GLY A 79 22.94 50.17 -13.99
N LEU A 80 22.82 50.49 -12.70
CA LEU A 80 22.59 51.83 -12.12
C LEU A 80 23.91 52.37 -11.53
#